data_AF-A0A1J5LZH6-F1
#
_entry.id   AF-A0A1J5LZH6-F1
#
_cell.length_a   1.000
_cell.length_b   1.000
_cell.length_c   1.000
_cell.angle_alpha   90.00
_cell.angle_beta   90.00
_cell.angle_gamma   90.00
#
_symmetry.space_group_name_H-M   'P 1'
#
loop_
_entity.id
_entity.type
_entity.pdbx_description
1 polymer ?
#
loop_
_entity_poly.entity_id
_entity_poly.type
_entity_poly.pdbx_seq_one_letter_code
_entity_poly.pdbx_strand_id
1 'polypeptide(L)'
;MFSFLVRILGQYRAEVLRYYVREYAVFGIAATLAVAGLLSLFLFLDPKRHVHDGYVIGHVTGVLHASSDTSNRFIVDVRLPDGSRHRLTTRHGSIMGSISDRACLERRRKETSGRVFYSLGPAQKCKDW
;
A
#
# COMPACT_ATOMS: atom_id res chain seq x y z
N MET A 1 16.06 37.18 25.19
CA MET A 1 15.11 37.28 24.05
C MET A 1 13.65 36.99 24.43
N PHE A 2 13.21 37.33 25.65
CA PHE A 2 11.82 37.09 26.12
C PHE A 2 11.18 38.33 26.79
N SER A 3 11.84 39.49 26.70
CA SER A 3 11.39 40.73 27.37
C SER A 3 10.02 41.20 26.88
N PHE A 4 9.63 40.81 25.67
CA PHE A 4 8.30 41.06 25.10
C PHE A 4 7.18 40.32 25.86
N LEU A 5 7.41 39.09 26.34
CA LEU A 5 6.39 38.30 27.04
C LEU A 5 6.04 38.91 28.41
N VAL A 6 6.99 39.58 29.06
CA VAL A 6 6.77 40.28 30.33
C VAL A 6 5.70 41.36 30.20
N ARG A 7 5.63 42.02 29.04
CA ARG A 7 4.68 43.10 28.77
C ARG A 7 3.25 42.59 28.52
N ILE A 8 3.09 41.32 28.11
CA ILE A 8 1.80 40.72 27.74
C ILE A 8 1.25 39.83 28.85
N LEU A 9 2.11 39.04 29.51
CA LEU A 9 1.71 38.02 30.48
C LEU A 9 1.98 38.45 31.94
N GLY A 10 2.72 39.54 32.15
CA GLY A 10 3.19 39.96 33.48
C GLY A 10 4.43 39.21 33.93
N GLN A 11 5.24 39.83 34.80
CA GLN A 11 6.56 39.32 35.23
C GLN A 11 6.51 37.89 35.79
N TYR A 12 5.53 37.60 36.65
CA TYR A 12 5.42 36.29 37.30
C TYR A 12 5.14 35.16 36.30
N ARG A 13 4.22 35.36 35.36
CA ARG A 13 3.85 34.34 34.36
C ARG A 13 4.96 34.13 33.32
N ALA A 14 5.73 35.17 33.02
CA ALA A 14 6.86 35.08 32.09
C ALA A 14 8.00 34.20 32.63
N GLU A 15 8.31 34.28 33.93
CA GLU A 15 9.33 33.44 34.55
C GLU A 15 8.86 31.98 34.73
N VAL A 16 7.58 31.76 35.06
CA VAL A 16 6.99 30.40 35.09
C VAL A 16 7.05 29.75 33.71
N LEU A 17 6.71 30.48 32.66
CA LEU A 17 6.80 29.97 31.29
C LEU A 17 8.26 29.67 30.88
N ARG A 18 9.23 30.48 31.32
CA ARG A 18 10.65 30.18 31.07
C ARG A 18 11.10 28.89 31.73
N TYR A 19 10.71 28.66 32.99
CA TYR A 19 11.01 27.41 33.67
C TYR A 19 10.34 26.23 32.97
N TYR A 20 9.07 26.36 32.60
CA TYR A 20 8.33 25.32 31.89
C TYR A 20 8.94 25.02 30.51
N VAL A 21 9.30 26.04 29.73
CA VAL A 21 9.98 25.87 28.46
C VAL A 21 11.36 25.25 28.66
N ARG A 22 12.12 25.63 29.69
CA ARG A 22 13.44 25.04 29.96
C ARG A 22 13.34 23.55 30.32
N GLU A 23 12.34 23.17 31.12
CA GLU A 23 12.14 21.80 31.59
C GLU A 23 11.54 20.90 30.49
N TYR A 24 10.59 21.43 29.71
CA TYR A 24 9.81 20.64 28.74
C TYR A 24 10.11 20.98 27.27
N ALA A 25 11.11 21.81 26.96
CA ALA A 25 11.49 22.15 25.59
C ALA A 25 11.73 20.91 24.73
N VAL A 26 12.38 19.89 25.32
CA VAL A 26 12.67 18.64 24.61
C VAL A 26 11.39 17.93 24.17
N PHE A 27 10.37 17.88 25.03
CA PHE A 27 9.06 17.31 24.66
C PHE A 27 8.34 18.15 23.60
N GLY A 28 8.44 19.48 23.68
CA GLY A 28 7.92 20.37 22.65
C GLY A 28 8.57 20.13 21.28
N ILE A 29 9.90 20.02 21.24
CA ILE A 29 10.66 19.73 20.02
C ILE A 29 10.33 18.34 19.48
N ALA A 30 10.26 17.32 20.35
CA ALA A 30 9.90 15.97 19.95
C ALA A 30 8.48 15.92 19.35
N ALA A 31 7.52 16.63 19.95
CA ALA A 31 6.15 16.71 19.46
C ALA A 31 6.08 17.41 18.09
N THR A 32 6.78 18.53 17.91
CA THR A 32 6.78 19.22 16.61
C THR A 32 7.43 18.38 15.51
N LEU A 33 8.53 17.69 15.81
CA LEU A 33 9.17 16.76 14.88
C LEU A 33 8.27 15.58 14.51
N ALA A 34 7.58 14.99 15.49
CA ALA A 34 6.65 13.90 15.25
C ALA A 34 5.48 14.32 14.34
N VAL A 35 4.89 15.49 14.61
CA VAL A 35 3.80 16.04 13.79
C VAL A 35 4.30 16.37 12.39
N ALA A 36 5.46 17.01 12.27
CA ALA A 36 6.07 17.31 10.97
C ALA A 36 6.38 16.04 10.15
N GLY A 37 6.87 14.98 10.81
CA GLY A 37 7.14 13.69 10.20
C GLY A 37 5.86 12.97 9.72
N LEU A 38 4.79 13.01 10.50
CA LEU A 38 3.50 12.45 10.09
C LEU A 38 2.89 13.22 8.91
N LEU A 39 2.96 14.55 8.95
CA LEU A 39 2.49 15.41 7.87
C LEU A 39 3.28 15.19 6.59
N SER A 40 4.61 15.09 6.66
CA SER A 40 5.42 14.81 5.47
C SER A 40 5.08 13.45 4.89
N LEU A 41 4.93 12.42 5.74
CA LEU A 41 4.53 11.10 5.27
C LEU A 41 3.16 11.14 4.59
N PHE A 42 2.19 11.90 5.12
CA PHE A 42 0.86 12.02 4.52
C PHE A 42 0.87 12.81 3.19
N LEU A 43 1.59 13.94 3.14
CA LEU A 43 1.62 14.79 1.95
C LEU A 43 2.44 14.20 0.80
N PHE A 44 3.46 13.40 1.12
CA PHE A 44 4.35 12.80 0.13
C PHE A 44 4.08 11.31 -0.10
N LEU A 45 3.13 10.68 0.61
CA LEU A 45 2.58 9.41 0.17
C LEU A 45 1.73 9.67 -1.08
N ASP A 46 2.31 9.39 -2.24
CA ASP A 46 1.54 9.20 -3.46
C ASP A 46 1.37 7.69 -3.69
N PRO A 47 0.33 7.05 -3.11
CA PRO A 47 0.07 5.65 -3.36
C PRO A 47 -0.28 5.51 -4.82
N LYS A 48 0.67 4.97 -5.61
CA LYS A 48 0.51 4.66 -7.03
C LYS A 48 -0.83 3.96 -7.24
N ARG A 49 -1.83 4.69 -7.75
CA ARG A 49 -3.15 4.13 -8.01
C ARG A 49 -3.05 3.15 -9.17
N HIS A 50 -3.46 1.93 -8.88
CA HIS A 50 -3.75 0.93 -9.89
C HIS A 50 -5.22 1.08 -10.24
N VAL A 51 -5.51 1.41 -11.49
CA VAL A 51 -6.88 1.45 -11.99
C VAL A 51 -7.26 0.04 -12.45
N HIS A 52 -8.39 -0.45 -11.97
CA HIS A 52 -8.98 -1.69 -12.43
C HIS A 52 -9.50 -1.48 -13.86
N ASP A 53 -8.91 -2.19 -14.81
CA ASP A 53 -9.19 -2.03 -16.26
C ASP A 53 -10.19 -3.10 -16.74
N GLY A 54 -10.26 -4.25 -16.06
CA GLY A 54 -11.26 -5.28 -16.33
C GLY A 54 -10.84 -6.69 -15.90
N TYR A 55 -11.60 -7.69 -16.34
CA TYR A 55 -11.29 -9.10 -16.14
C TYR A 55 -11.13 -9.81 -17.49
N VAL A 56 -10.17 -10.72 -17.57
CA VAL A 56 -9.84 -11.49 -18.77
C VAL A 56 -9.64 -12.94 -18.37
N ILE A 57 -10.08 -13.87 -19.23
CA ILE A 57 -9.85 -15.31 -19.03
C ILE A 57 -8.51 -15.67 -19.67
N GLY A 58 -7.63 -16.31 -18.89
CA GLY A 58 -6.37 -16.88 -19.38
C GLY A 58 -6.40 -18.40 -19.33
N HIS A 59 -5.73 -19.05 -20.28
CA HIS A 59 -5.54 -20.50 -20.28
C HIS A 59 -4.41 -20.90 -19.35
N VAL A 60 -4.66 -21.84 -18.46
CA VAL A 60 -3.65 -22.30 -17.51
C VAL A 60 -2.79 -23.34 -18.19
N THR A 61 -1.49 -23.09 -18.19
CA THR A 61 -0.47 -23.99 -18.77
C THR A 61 0.25 -24.82 -17.71
N GLY A 62 0.22 -24.38 -16.45
CA GLY A 62 0.78 -25.14 -15.34
C GLY A 62 0.48 -24.48 -14.00
N VAL A 63 0.38 -25.31 -12.96
CA VAL A 63 0.24 -24.89 -11.56
C VAL A 63 1.34 -25.56 -10.75
N LEU A 64 2.20 -24.77 -10.14
CA LEU A 64 3.24 -25.24 -9.23
C LEU A 64 2.90 -24.81 -7.82
N HIS A 65 2.95 -25.76 -6.90
CA HIS A 65 2.85 -25.50 -5.48
C HIS A 65 4.25 -25.16 -4.96
N ALA A 66 4.43 -23.92 -4.54
CA ALA A 66 5.63 -23.44 -3.87
C ALA A 66 5.31 -23.24 -2.38
N SER A 67 5.24 -24.35 -1.65
CA SER A 67 5.11 -24.34 -0.19
C SER A 67 6.49 -24.15 0.43
N SER A 68 6.62 -23.18 1.33
CA SER A 68 7.73 -23.07 2.28
C SER A 68 7.19 -23.18 3.70
N ASP A 69 8.03 -23.51 4.69
CA ASP A 69 7.64 -23.69 6.10
C ASP A 69 6.80 -22.52 6.68
N THR A 70 6.92 -21.33 6.09
CA THR A 70 6.26 -20.11 6.54
C THR A 70 5.25 -19.53 5.55
N SER A 71 5.11 -20.06 4.33
CA SER A 71 4.11 -19.55 3.38
C SER A 71 3.69 -20.58 2.32
N ASN A 72 2.39 -20.80 2.21
CA ASN A 72 1.81 -21.50 1.08
C ASN A 72 1.64 -20.52 -0.09
N ARG A 73 2.39 -20.72 -1.16
CA ARG A 73 2.26 -19.95 -2.41
C ARG A 73 2.02 -20.91 -3.56
N PHE A 74 1.20 -20.46 -4.49
CA PHE A 74 0.95 -21.16 -5.74
C PHE A 74 1.43 -20.28 -6.87
N ILE A 75 2.18 -20.87 -7.78
CA ILE A 75 2.67 -20.25 -9.00
C ILE A 75 1.82 -20.81 -10.14
N VAL A 76 1.14 -19.94 -10.86
CA VAL A 76 0.23 -20.30 -11.95
C VAL A 76 0.78 -19.69 -13.22
N ASP A 77 1.16 -20.54 -14.17
CA ASP A 77 1.61 -20.13 -15.49
C ASP A 77 0.40 -20.07 -16.42
N VAL A 78 0.04 -18.87 -16.86
CA VAL A 78 -1.13 -18.58 -17.70
C VAL A 78 -0.70 -18.04 -19.06
N ARG A 79 -1.45 -18.42 -20.09
CA ARG A 79 -1.36 -17.84 -21.43
C ARG A 79 -2.61 -17.00 -21.68
N LEU A 80 -2.40 -15.74 -22.05
CA LEU A 80 -3.49 -14.82 -22.36
C LEU A 80 -3.99 -15.03 -23.80
N PRO A 81 -5.17 -14.49 -24.17
CA PRO A 81 -5.72 -14.57 -25.52
C PRO A 81 -4.82 -13.94 -26.60
N ASP A 82 -3.96 -12.99 -26.22
CA ASP A 82 -2.95 -12.39 -27.09
C ASP A 82 -1.71 -13.29 -27.32
N GLY A 83 -1.69 -14.48 -26.72
CA GLY A 83 -0.59 -15.43 -26.78
C GLY A 83 0.54 -15.17 -25.78
N SER A 84 0.49 -14.07 -25.03
CA SER A 84 1.51 -13.74 -24.01
C SER A 84 1.47 -14.73 -22.85
N ARG A 85 2.64 -15.04 -22.29
CA ARG A 85 2.78 -15.96 -21.14
C ARG A 85 3.10 -15.16 -19.89
N HIS A 86 2.32 -15.38 -18.84
CA HIS A 86 2.46 -14.71 -17.56
C HIS A 86 2.56 -15.74 -16.44
N ARG A 87 3.53 -15.53 -15.56
CA ARG A 87 3.68 -16.29 -14.32
C ARG A 87 3.09 -15.47 -13.18
N LEU A 88 2.00 -15.95 -12.60
CA LEU A 88 1.29 -15.26 -11.52
C LEU A 88 1.42 -16.05 -10.23
N THR A 89 1.32 -15.36 -9.09
CA THR A 89 1.37 -16.02 -7.78
C THR A 89 0.16 -15.66 -6.95
N THR A 90 -0.33 -16.62 -6.18
CA THR A 90 -1.40 -16.41 -5.20
C THR A 90 -1.09 -17.13 -3.89
N ARG A 91 -1.61 -16.56 -2.80
CA ARG A 91 -1.62 -17.19 -1.47
C ARG A 91 -3.02 -17.64 -1.07
N HIS A 92 -4.05 -17.24 -1.82
CA HIS A 92 -5.44 -17.46 -1.45
C HIS A 92 -5.92 -18.79 -2.02
N GLY A 93 -6.22 -19.74 -1.13
CA GLY A 93 -6.77 -21.05 -1.51
C GLY A 93 -8.15 -20.98 -2.18
N SER A 94 -8.93 -19.93 -1.90
CA SER A 94 -10.21 -19.67 -2.57
C SER A 94 -10.08 -19.44 -4.08
N ILE A 95 -8.92 -18.97 -4.53
CA ILE A 95 -8.61 -18.78 -5.94
C ILE A 95 -8.12 -20.11 -6.56
N MET A 96 -7.44 -20.95 -5.77
CA MET A 96 -6.96 -22.26 -6.23
C MET A 96 -8.10 -23.22 -6.57
N GLY A 97 -9.14 -23.29 -5.74
CA GLY A 97 -10.31 -24.15 -6.00
C GLY A 97 -11.04 -23.79 -7.30
N SER A 98 -10.77 -22.61 -7.86
CA SER A 98 -11.34 -22.13 -9.11
C SER A 98 -10.32 -22.07 -10.25
N ILE A 99 -9.15 -22.69 -10.15
CA ILE A 99 -8.16 -22.74 -11.24
C ILE A 99 -8.16 -24.15 -11.82
N SER A 100 -8.54 -24.27 -13.09
CA SER A 100 -8.55 -25.52 -13.86
C SER A 100 -7.68 -25.35 -15.12
N ASP A 101 -8.23 -25.66 -16.29
CA ASP A 101 -7.75 -25.32 -17.64
C ASP A 101 -7.80 -23.81 -17.94
N ARG A 102 -8.55 -23.04 -17.16
CA ARG A 102 -8.71 -21.59 -17.27
C ARG A 102 -8.64 -20.91 -15.91
N ALA A 103 -8.19 -19.66 -15.91
CA ALA A 103 -8.06 -18.81 -14.73
C ALA A 103 -8.59 -17.40 -15.02
N CYS A 104 -9.28 -16.81 -14.04
CA CYS A 104 -9.78 -15.44 -14.15
C CYS A 104 -8.65 -14.49 -13.75
N LEU A 105 -8.31 -13.58 -14.66
CA LEU A 105 -7.24 -12.62 -14.49
C LEU A 105 -7.83 -11.23 -14.38
N GLU A 106 -7.50 -10.53 -13.30
CA GLU A 106 -7.80 -9.12 -13.17
C GLU A 106 -6.70 -8.31 -13.88
N ARG A 107 -7.13 -7.49 -14.85
CA ARG A 107 -6.29 -6.55 -15.58
C ARG A 107 -6.25 -5.23 -14.82
N ARG A 108 -5.06 -4.84 -14.38
CA ARG A 108 -4.80 -3.57 -13.68
C ARG A 108 -3.90 -2.69 -14.52
N ARG A 109 -4.23 -1.42 -14.65
CA ARG A 109 -3.41 -0.43 -15.35
C ARG A 109 -2.81 0.54 -14.34
N LYS A 110 -1.50 0.78 -14.45
CA LYS A 110 -0.83 1.79 -13.64
C LYS A 110 -1.05 3.16 -14.27
N GLU A 111 -1.78 4.03 -13.57
CA GLU A 111 -2.23 5.34 -14.08
C GLU A 111 -1.07 6.20 -14.61
N THR A 112 0.05 6.23 -13.89
CA THR A 112 1.23 7.05 -14.22
C THR A 112 2.05 6.55 -15.42
N SER A 113 1.93 5.29 -15.83
CA SER A 113 2.81 4.71 -16.87
C SER A 113 2.07 3.98 -17.98
N GLY A 114 0.75 3.80 -17.86
CA GLY A 114 -0.06 2.99 -18.76
C GLY A 114 0.25 1.48 -18.72
N ARG A 115 1.29 1.04 -17.99
CA ARG A 115 1.68 -0.37 -17.92
C ARG A 115 0.55 -1.23 -17.36
N VAL A 116 0.29 -2.33 -18.05
CA VAL A 116 -0.73 -3.31 -17.69
C VAL A 116 -0.08 -4.41 -16.85
N PHE A 117 -0.77 -4.78 -15.78
CA PHE A 117 -0.42 -5.85 -14.86
C PHE A 117 -1.60 -6.80 -14.74
N TYR A 118 -1.30 -8.06 -14.50
CA TYR A 118 -2.31 -9.10 -14.31
C TYR A 118 -2.17 -9.69 -12.92
N SER A 119 -3.30 -9.93 -12.26
CA SER A 119 -3.37 -10.66 -10.99
C SER A 119 -4.46 -11.72 -11.06
N LEU A 120 -4.27 -12.83 -10.34
CA LEU A 120 -5.32 -13.85 -10.25
C LEU A 120 -6.52 -13.29 -9.48
N GLY A 121 -7.70 -13.38 -10.09
CA GLY A 121 -8.98 -12.99 -9.52
C GLY A 121 -9.87 -14.21 -9.24
N PRO A 122 -10.91 -14.06 -8.42
CA PRO A 122 -11.90 -15.11 -8.23
C PRO A 122 -12.68 -15.37 -9.53
N ALA A 123 -12.91 -16.64 -9.84
CA ALA A 123 -13.62 -17.10 -11.05
C ALA A 123 -14.91 -16.34 -11.37
N GLN A 124 -15.72 -16.06 -10.35
CA GLN A 124 -17.02 -15.39 -10.44
C GLN A 124 -16.98 -13.97 -11.04
N LYS A 125 -15.79 -13.35 -11.13
CA LYS A 125 -15.63 -12.01 -11.70
C LYS A 125 -15.48 -12.02 -13.21
N CYS A 126 -15.10 -13.15 -13.79
CA CYS A 126 -15.09 -13.32 -15.24
C CYS A 126 -16.50 -13.71 -15.68
N LYS A 127 -17.09 -12.91 -16.58
CA LYS A 127 -18.49 -13.03 -17.01
C LYS A 127 -18.78 -14.36 -17.74
N ASP A 128 -17.75 -14.94 -18.35
CA ASP A 128 -17.84 -16.16 -19.18
C ASP A 128 -17.11 -17.36 -18.55
N TRP A 129 -17.29 -17.54 -17.23
CA TRP A 129 -16.72 -18.65 -16.47
C TRP A 129 -17.42 -19.98 -16.76
#